data_AF-A0A5K1BR43-F1
#
_entry.id   AF-A0A5K1BR43-F1
#
_cell.length_a   1.000
_cell.length_b   1.000
_cell.length_c   1.000
_cell.angle_alpha   90.00
_cell.angle_beta   90.00
_cell.angle_gamma   90.00
#
_symmetry.space_group_name_H-M   'P 1'
#
loop_
_entity.id
_entity.type
_entity.pdbx_description
1 polymer ?
#
loop_
_entity_poly.entity_id
_entity_poly.type
_entity_poly.pdbx_seq_one_letter_code
_entity_poly.pdbx_strand_id
1 'polypeptide(L)'
;VDMYSLGIVFFELWHPFATVMERSVILSDLKQKWKLPPVWASEFPEQAVLLQRLVASSPSDRPSALEVLQDALPPRMEDEWLK
;
A
#
# COMPACT_ATOMS: atom_id res chain seq x y z
N VAL A 1 -6.22 11.93 -6.74
CA VAL A 1 -5.66 10.91 -7.67
C VAL A 1 -4.35 10.36 -7.12
N ASP A 2 -3.47 11.21 -6.59
CA ASP A 2 -2.11 10.88 -6.14
C ASP A 2 -2.03 9.75 -5.09
N MET A 3 -2.96 9.73 -4.13
CA MET A 3 -2.97 8.70 -3.09
C MET A 3 -3.22 7.28 -3.61
N TYR A 4 -3.91 7.14 -4.74
CA TYR A 4 -4.08 5.84 -5.39
C TYR A 4 -2.77 5.35 -5.98
N SER A 5 -2.08 6.23 -6.71
CA SER A 5 -0.75 5.93 -7.26
C SER A 5 0.24 5.59 -6.17
N LEU A 6 0.18 6.31 -5.03
CA LEU A 6 0.96 6.01 -3.84
C LEU A 6 0.68 4.59 -3.33
N GLY A 7 -0.59 4.17 -3.24
CA GLY A 7 -0.94 2.81 -2.83
C GLY A 7 -0.33 1.74 -3.75
N ILE A 8 -0.33 1.97 -5.06
CA ILE A 8 0.32 1.05 -6.01
C ILE A 8 1.83 0.97 -5.74
N VAL A 9 2.52 2.11 -5.67
CA VAL A 9 3.96 2.14 -5.38
C VAL A 9 4.28 1.51 -4.04
N PHE A 10 3.48 1.78 -3.01
CA PHE A 10 3.61 1.19 -1.68
C PHE A 10 3.54 -0.33 -1.71
N PHE A 11 2.58 -0.91 -2.45
CA PHE A 11 2.51 -2.36 -2.63
C PHE A 11 3.76 -2.92 -3.31
N GLU A 12 4.26 -2.26 -4.36
CA GLU A 12 5.47 -2.68 -5.07
C GLU A 12 6.73 -2.67 -4.17
N LEU A 13 6.80 -1.78 -3.17
CA LEU A 13 7.92 -1.76 -2.22
C LEU A 13 7.91 -2.96 -1.26
N TRP A 14 6.73 -3.52 -0.96
CA TRP A 14 6.55 -4.62 -0.02
C TRP A 14 6.37 -5.98 -0.69
N HIS A 15 6.23 -6.03 -2.02
CA HIS A 15 6.01 -7.26 -2.76
C HIS A 15 6.98 -7.33 -3.95
N PRO A 16 8.17 -7.95 -3.78
CA PRO A 16 9.10 -8.12 -4.89
C PRO A 16 8.52 -9.05 -5.94
N PHE A 17 8.64 -8.67 -7.20
CA PHE A 17 8.21 -9.50 -8.32
C PHE A 17 9.40 -10.22 -8.95
N ALA A 18 9.25 -11.51 -9.24
CA ALA A 18 10.29 -12.27 -9.93
C ALA A 18 10.29 -11.96 -11.44
N THR A 19 9.12 -11.63 -12.02
CA THR A 19 8.98 -11.37 -13.46
C THR A 19 8.04 -10.19 -13.75
N VAL A 20 8.22 -9.57 -14.93
CA VAL A 20 7.34 -8.49 -15.42
C VAL A 20 5.90 -9.00 -15.64
N MET A 21 5.75 -10.25 -16.08
CA MET A 21 4.43 -10.86 -16.30
C MET A 21 3.66 -11.00 -14.99
N GLU A 22 4.30 -11.55 -13.96
CA GLU A 22 3.73 -11.68 -12.62
C GLU A 22 3.29 -10.31 -12.08
N ARG A 23 4.16 -9.30 -12.18
CA ARG A 23 3.83 -7.92 -11.80
C ARG A 23 2.57 -7.43 -12.50
N SER A 24 2.48 -7.64 -13.81
CA SER A 24 1.32 -7.20 -14.60
C SER A 24 0.03 -7.86 -14.14
N VAL A 25 0.06 -9.17 -13.89
CA VAL A 25 -1.11 -9.94 -13.42
C VAL A 25 -1.55 -9.46 -12.03
N ILE A 26 -0.62 -9.41 -11.07
CA ILE A 26 -0.93 -9.05 -9.68
C ILE A 26 -1.45 -7.61 -9.60
N LEU A 27 -0.79 -6.65 -10.26
CA LEU A 27 -1.26 -5.26 -10.25
C LEU A 27 -2.59 -5.09 -10.98
N SER A 28 -2.88 -5.88 -12.02
CA SER A 28 -4.18 -5.86 -12.69
C SER A 28 -5.29 -6.39 -11.78
N ASP A 29 -5.04 -7.51 -11.09
CA ASP A 29 -5.97 -8.09 -10.13
C ASP A 29 -6.22 -7.16 -8.93
N LEU A 30 -5.18 -6.46 -8.45
CA LEU A 30 -5.31 -5.44 -7.41
C LEU A 30 -6.22 -4.29 -7.87
N LYS A 31 -5.95 -3.72 -9.05
CA LYS A 31 -6.66 -2.55 -9.58
C LYS A 31 -8.12 -2.85 -9.96
N GLN A 32 -8.39 -4.03 -10.50
CA GLN A 32 -9.70 -4.37 -11.06
C GLN A 32 -10.59 -5.15 -10.10
N LYS A 33 -10.01 -6.04 -9.29
CA LYS A 33 -10.77 -7.02 -8.48
C LYS A 33 -10.56 -6.85 -6.98
N TRP A 34 -9.69 -5.93 -6.58
CA TRP A 34 -9.30 -5.78 -5.19
C TRP A 34 -8.76 -7.07 -4.56
N LYS A 35 -7.97 -7.82 -5.34
CA LYS A 35 -7.38 -9.09 -4.91
C LYS A 35 -5.90 -8.92 -4.58
N LEU A 36 -5.58 -9.04 -3.30
CA LEU A 36 -4.21 -9.13 -2.80
C LEU A 36 -3.73 -10.59 -2.76
N PRO A 37 -2.43 -10.85 -2.93
CA PRO A 37 -1.87 -12.17 -2.66
C PRO A 37 -2.20 -12.56 -1.20
N PRO A 38 -2.87 -13.70 -0.94
CA PRO A 38 -3.33 -14.05 0.41
C PRO A 38 -2.19 -14.18 1.43
N VAL A 39 -1.05 -14.72 1.00
CA VAL A 39 0.16 -14.84 1.83
C VAL A 39 0.65 -13.46 2.25
N TRP A 40 0.80 -12.54 1.30
CA TRP A 40 1.23 -11.17 1.58
C TRP A 40 0.29 -10.44 2.55
N ALA A 41 -1.04 -10.56 2.34
CA ALA A 41 -2.02 -9.94 3.23
C ALA A 41 -1.99 -10.52 4.65
N SER A 42 -1.62 -11.79 4.80
CA SER A 42 -1.44 -12.42 6.12
C SER A 42 -0.11 -12.05 6.80
N GLU A 43 0.94 -11.81 6.03
CA GLU A 43 2.25 -11.38 6.53
C GLU A 43 2.25 -9.89 6.95
N PHE A 44 1.49 -9.06 6.24
CA PHE A 44 1.48 -7.60 6.39
C PHE A 44 0.06 -7.04 6.57
N PRO A 45 -0.65 -7.40 7.66
CA PRO A 45 -2.05 -7.04 7.84
C PRO A 45 -2.28 -5.52 7.97
N GLU A 46 -1.38 -4.79 8.62
CA GLU A 46 -1.49 -3.33 8.78
C GLU A 46 -1.28 -2.61 7.43
N GLN A 47 -0.30 -3.07 6.66
CA GLN A 47 0.01 -2.58 5.32
C GLN A 47 -1.14 -2.87 4.36
N ALA A 48 -1.79 -4.03 4.48
CA ALA A 48 -2.97 -4.36 3.70
C ALA A 48 -4.14 -3.41 3.97
N VAL A 49 -4.37 -3.04 5.24
CA VAL A 49 -5.39 -2.04 5.62
C VAL A 49 -5.06 -0.67 5.06
N LEU A 50 -3.81 -0.22 5.18
CA LEU A 50 -3.38 1.05 4.60
C LEU A 50 -3.54 1.04 3.07
N LEU A 51 -3.07 -0.01 2.41
CA LEU A 51 -3.18 -0.19 0.97
C LEU A 51 -4.63 -0.12 0.50
N GLN A 52 -5.56 -0.75 1.24
CA GLN A 52 -7.00 -0.67 0.98
C GLN A 52 -7.54 0.75 1.01
N ARG A 53 -7.14 1.54 2.01
CA ARG A 53 -7.56 2.94 2.12
C ARG A 53 -6.97 3.78 1.00
N LEU A 54 -5.70 3.60 0.65
CA LEU A 54 -5.00 4.39 -0.37
C LEU A 54 -5.60 4.23 -1.77
N VAL A 55 -6.06 3.03 -2.11
CA VAL A 55 -6.56 2.71 -3.45
C VAL A 55 -8.08 2.54 -3.51
N ALA A 56 -8.80 3.05 -2.50
CA ALA A 56 -10.26 3.04 -2.48
C ALA A 56 -10.84 3.60 -3.79
N SER A 57 -11.95 3.01 -4.28
CA SER A 57 -12.56 3.40 -5.55
C SER A 57 -12.98 4.87 -5.56
N SER A 58 -13.60 5.32 -4.46
CA SER A 58 -13.92 6.72 -4.23
C SER A 58 -12.64 7.50 -3.82
N PRO A 59 -12.28 8.59 -4.53
CA PRO A 59 -11.17 9.44 -4.12
C PRO A 59 -11.35 10.08 -2.74
N SER A 60 -12.59 10.29 -2.30
CA SER A 60 -12.91 10.92 -1.02
C SER A 60 -12.69 10.00 0.18
N ASP A 61 -12.65 8.69 -0.03
CA ASP A 61 -12.42 7.69 1.04
C ASP A 61 -10.91 7.45 1.27
N ARG A 62 -10.06 8.04 0.42
CA ARG A 62 -8.61 7.91 0.51
C ARG A 62 -8.07 8.89 1.55
N PRO A 63 -7.15 8.46 2.41
CA PRO A 63 -6.51 9.36 3.36
C PRO A 63 -5.67 10.38 2.61
N SER A 64 -5.55 11.56 3.18
CA SER A 64 -4.57 12.56 2.79
C SER A 64 -3.14 12.11 3.11
N ALA A 65 -2.15 12.70 2.44
CA ALA A 65 -0.75 12.41 2.74
C ALA A 65 -0.38 12.70 4.21
N LEU A 66 -1.01 13.70 4.83
CA LEU A 66 -0.78 14.03 6.24
C LEU A 66 -1.30 12.93 7.17
N GLU A 67 -2.52 12.43 6.95
CA GLU A 67 -3.09 11.32 7.74
C GLU A 67 -2.24 10.06 7.61
N VAL A 68 -1.72 9.75 6.42
CA VAL A 68 -0.82 8.60 6.22
C VAL A 68 0.47 8.76 7.03
N LEU A 69 1.06 9.96 7.05
CA LEU A 69 2.29 10.25 7.81
C LEU A 69 2.09 10.16 9.33
N GLN A 70 0.89 10.40 9.82
CA GLN A 70 0.58 10.43 11.26
C GLN A 70 0.14 9.06 11.80
N ASP A 71 -0.69 8.35 11.06
CA ASP A 71 -1.44 7.20 11.59
C ASP A 71 -0.99 5.85 11.04
N ALA A 72 -0.25 5.83 9.92
CA ALA A 72 -0.09 4.62 9.13
C ALA A 72 1.37 4.26 8.79
N LEU A 73 2.33 5.11 9.13
CA LEU A 73 3.74 4.83 8.96
C LEU A 73 4.40 4.65 10.33
N PRO A 74 5.42 3.76 10.43
CA PRO A 74 6.21 3.67 11.64
C PRO A 74 6.85 5.03 11.97
N PRO A 75 7.20 5.28 13.25
CA PRO A 75 7.93 6.47 13.65
C PRO A 75 9.11 6.71 12.71
N ARG A 76 9.41 7.96 12.37
CA ARG A 76 10.52 8.24 11.47
C ARG A 76 11.78 7.68 12.13
N MET A 77 12.67 7.09 11.34
CA MET A 77 13.95 6.61 11.88
C MET A 77 14.64 7.71 12.70
N GLU A 78 14.58 8.96 12.25
CA GLU A 78 15.08 10.14 12.99
C GLU A 78 14.49 10.30 14.41
N ASP A 79 13.22 9.95 14.61
CA ASP A 79 12.54 9.99 15.92
C ASP A 79 13.02 8.87 16.86
N GLU A 80 13.56 7.77 16.32
CA GLU A 80 14.20 6.69 17.10
C GLU A 80 15.62 7.06 17.56
N TRP A 81 16.38 7.83 16.75
CA TRP A 81 17.74 8.27 17.11
C TRP A 81 17.76 9.43 18.12
N LEU A 82 16.62 10.08 18.37
CA LEU A 82 16.46 11.19 19.31
C LEU A 82 15.95 10.77 20.70
N LYS A 83 15.81 9.47 20.97
CA LYS A 83 15.52 8.89 22.29
C LYS A 83 16.75 8.22 22.89
#